data_AF-A0A7X8BYT4-F1
#
_entry.id   AF-A0A7X8BYT4-F1
#
_cell.length_a   1.000
_cell.length_b   1.000
_cell.length_c   1.000
_cell.angle_alpha   90.00
_cell.angle_beta   90.00
_cell.angle_gamma   90.00
#
_symmetry.space_group_name_H-M   'P 1'
#
loop_
_entity.id
_entity.type
_entity.pdbx_description
1 polymer ?
#
loop_
_entity_poly.entity_id
_entity_poly.type
_entity_poly.pdbx_seq_one_letter_code
_entity_poly.pdbx_strand_id
1 'polypeptide(L)'
;MQVSSKKNSSVLEYVPEKFKSFEIYKLALTSNGSLLEDVPDELKTAELCALVVKRDGRLLKYVPEGLKTLELCKLAVKQYGGALEYVPEDYKTEELCKQAVEHYGYALKYVPKKFKTVELCEKALKGNGSALGFVPKKFITAELCKQAVEGSSYALQYVPEEFITSELCESAVKRNSEVLKYVPEKFVTVKLCEQVIESIDEEDDISSALEIIPEKFITAKLCKKAVEECGYALMYVPGRLKTAELCERAVLSRGLALGFVPKKFITAELCEKAVKENGYALCDVPKKYKTLELCKLAVELDDCALQFVPAKLKAEVRKMLEEEND
;
A
#
# COMPACT_ATOMS: atom_id res chain seq x y z
N MET A 1 20.62 -7.85 -22.56
CA MET A 1 20.49 -8.55 -21.26
C MET A 1 19.09 -8.30 -20.74
N GLN A 2 18.14 -9.18 -21.05
CA GLN A 2 16.84 -9.20 -20.38
C GLN A 2 16.86 -10.37 -19.41
N VAL A 3 16.69 -10.03 -18.14
CA VAL A 3 16.57 -10.97 -17.03
C VAL A 3 15.24 -11.68 -17.20
N SER A 4 15.27 -12.87 -17.80
CA SER A 4 14.17 -13.83 -17.72
C SER A 4 14.02 -14.22 -16.26
N SER A 5 12.98 -13.69 -15.61
CA SER A 5 12.55 -14.15 -14.29
C SER A 5 12.42 -15.67 -14.37
N LYS A 6 13.20 -16.37 -13.54
CA LYS A 6 13.16 -17.83 -13.44
C LYS A 6 11.71 -18.21 -13.16
N LYS A 7 11.05 -18.80 -14.18
CA LYS A 7 9.79 -19.51 -14.03
C LYS A 7 9.98 -20.48 -12.86
N ASN A 8 8.98 -20.59 -12.00
CA ASN A 8 8.88 -21.70 -11.06
C ASN A 8 9.12 -22.98 -11.85
N SER A 9 10.29 -23.60 -11.67
CA SER A 9 10.71 -24.78 -12.44
C SER A 9 9.67 -25.87 -12.18
N SER A 10 8.90 -26.17 -13.21
CA SER A 10 7.82 -27.13 -13.16
C SER A 10 8.41 -28.49 -12.82
N VAL A 11 7.85 -29.22 -11.85
CA VAL A 11 8.32 -30.58 -11.52
C VAL A 11 8.27 -31.50 -12.76
N LEU A 12 7.41 -31.16 -13.73
CA LEU A 12 7.29 -31.85 -15.02
C LEU A 12 8.53 -31.70 -15.92
N GLU A 13 9.38 -30.68 -15.73
CA GLU A 13 10.65 -30.51 -16.46
C GLU A 13 11.66 -31.62 -16.12
N TYR A 14 11.60 -32.15 -14.89
CA TYR A 14 12.51 -33.20 -14.42
C TYR A 14 12.00 -34.62 -14.72
N VAL A 15 10.77 -34.76 -15.25
CA VAL A 15 10.23 -36.06 -15.67
C VAL A 15 10.77 -36.38 -17.06
N PRO A 16 11.54 -37.48 -17.24
CA PRO A 16 12.00 -37.88 -18.57
C PRO A 16 10.82 -38.11 -19.52
N GLU A 17 10.96 -37.72 -20.79
CA GLU A 17 9.89 -37.83 -21.81
C GLU A 17 9.20 -39.19 -21.84
N LYS A 18 9.97 -40.28 -21.71
CA LYS A 18 9.44 -41.66 -21.68
C LYS A 18 8.47 -41.97 -20.53
N PHE A 19 8.45 -41.15 -19.48
CA PHE A 19 7.57 -41.29 -18.33
C PHE A 19 6.44 -40.26 -18.31
N LYS A 20 6.45 -39.26 -19.21
CA LYS A 20 5.36 -38.28 -19.31
C LYS A 20 4.10 -38.96 -19.87
N SER A 21 3.28 -39.48 -18.97
CA SER A 21 1.98 -40.09 -19.26
C SER A 21 0.83 -39.26 -18.69
N PHE A 22 -0.38 -39.57 -19.14
CA PHE A 22 -1.61 -38.98 -18.62
C PHE A 22 -1.70 -39.01 -17.08
N GLU A 23 -1.28 -40.11 -16.48
CA GLU A 23 -1.32 -40.40 -15.05
C GLU A 23 -0.32 -39.54 -14.27
N ILE A 24 0.88 -39.32 -14.83
CA ILE A 24 1.86 -38.41 -14.22
C ILE A 24 1.34 -36.97 -14.28
N TYR A 25 0.79 -36.54 -15.42
CA TYR A 25 0.18 -35.21 -15.52
C TYR A 25 -1.00 -35.07 -14.55
N LYS A 26 -1.88 -36.06 -14.46
CA LYS A 26 -3.00 -36.07 -13.52
C LYS A 26 -2.53 -35.93 -12.08
N LEU A 27 -1.49 -36.67 -11.67
CA LEU A 27 -0.92 -36.61 -10.32
C LEU A 27 -0.22 -35.26 -10.04
N ALA A 28 0.46 -34.69 -11.04
CA ALA A 28 1.07 -33.38 -10.91
C ALA A 28 0.00 -32.28 -10.74
N LEU A 29 -1.07 -32.35 -11.54
CA LEU A 29 -2.18 -31.39 -11.52
C LEU A 29 -3.02 -31.46 -10.25
N THR A 30 -3.19 -32.65 -9.63
CA THR A 30 -3.86 -32.75 -8.33
C THR A 30 -3.09 -32.01 -7.25
N SER A 31 -1.76 -32.05 -7.30
CA SER A 31 -0.88 -31.34 -6.37
C SER A 31 -0.82 -29.84 -6.70
N ASN A 32 -0.63 -29.49 -7.96
CA ASN A 32 -0.58 -28.12 -8.44
C ASN A 32 -1.23 -27.96 -9.83
N GLY A 33 -2.48 -27.50 -9.86
CA GLY A 33 -3.24 -27.28 -11.09
C GLY A 33 -2.73 -26.15 -11.99
N SER A 34 -1.84 -25.27 -11.50
CA SER A 34 -1.20 -24.26 -12.38
C SER A 34 -0.25 -24.88 -13.41
N LEU A 35 0.20 -26.12 -13.17
CA LEU A 35 1.01 -26.89 -14.11
C LEU A 35 0.25 -27.27 -15.40
N LEU A 36 -1.07 -26.98 -15.48
CA LEU A 36 -1.83 -27.20 -16.71
C LEU A 36 -1.25 -26.41 -17.89
N GLU A 37 -0.60 -25.27 -17.62
CA GLU A 37 0.14 -24.51 -18.63
C GLU A 37 1.25 -25.33 -19.30
N ASP A 38 1.92 -26.21 -18.54
CA ASP A 38 3.06 -27.00 -18.99
C ASP A 38 2.66 -28.34 -19.63
N VAL A 39 1.37 -28.71 -19.58
CA VAL A 39 0.87 -29.93 -20.22
C VAL A 39 0.78 -29.71 -21.73
N PRO A 40 1.34 -30.61 -22.57
CA PRO A 40 1.16 -30.55 -24.01
C PRO A 40 -0.32 -30.53 -24.41
N ASP A 41 -0.68 -29.73 -25.40
CA ASP A 41 -2.08 -29.53 -25.79
C ASP A 41 -2.77 -30.84 -26.23
N GLU A 42 -2.02 -31.79 -26.80
CA GLU A 42 -2.51 -33.12 -27.19
C GLU A 42 -2.93 -33.97 -26.00
N LEU A 43 -2.40 -33.69 -24.81
CA LEU A 43 -2.67 -34.41 -23.58
C LEU A 43 -3.64 -33.66 -22.65
N LYS A 44 -4.00 -32.42 -22.97
CA LYS A 44 -5.05 -31.68 -22.27
C LYS A 44 -6.40 -32.28 -22.66
N THR A 45 -6.91 -33.19 -21.83
CA THR A 45 -8.25 -33.73 -22.00
C THR A 45 -9.29 -32.88 -21.25
N ALA A 46 -10.55 -33.02 -21.64
CA ALA A 46 -11.67 -32.43 -20.91
C ALA A 46 -11.70 -32.87 -19.43
N GLU A 47 -11.31 -34.12 -19.14
CA GLU A 47 -11.25 -34.65 -17.77
C GLU A 47 -10.21 -33.91 -16.92
N LEU A 48 -8.99 -33.70 -17.44
CA LEU A 48 -7.94 -32.98 -16.71
C LEU A 48 -8.31 -31.52 -16.49
N CYS A 49 -8.85 -30.86 -17.52
CA CYS A 49 -9.31 -29.48 -17.41
C CYS A 49 -10.42 -29.34 -16.37
N ALA A 50 -11.39 -30.26 -16.35
CA ALA A 50 -12.46 -30.28 -15.35
C ALA A 50 -11.92 -30.50 -13.93
N LEU A 51 -10.98 -31.44 -13.76
CA LEU A 51 -10.35 -31.70 -12.46
C LEU A 51 -9.65 -30.47 -11.90
N VAL A 52 -8.90 -29.76 -12.73
CA VAL A 52 -8.13 -28.57 -12.35
C VAL A 52 -9.06 -27.40 -11.97
N VAL A 53 -10.04 -27.09 -12.82
CA VAL A 53 -10.99 -25.98 -12.58
C VAL A 53 -11.91 -26.27 -11.39
N LYS A 54 -12.28 -27.53 -11.14
CA LYS A 54 -13.08 -27.91 -9.96
C LYS A 54 -12.35 -27.62 -8.64
N ARG A 55 -11.02 -27.60 -8.65
CA ARG A 55 -10.19 -27.26 -7.48
C ARG A 55 -10.01 -25.75 -7.33
N ASP A 56 -9.84 -25.05 -8.44
CA ASP A 56 -9.64 -23.60 -8.45
C ASP A 56 -10.13 -23.00 -9.78
N GLY A 57 -11.24 -22.25 -9.72
CA GLY A 57 -11.84 -21.58 -10.87
C GLY A 57 -10.90 -20.61 -11.61
N ARG A 58 -9.87 -20.08 -10.94
CA ARG A 58 -8.87 -19.18 -11.58
C ARG A 58 -8.06 -19.87 -12.67
N LEU A 59 -8.01 -21.21 -12.65
CA LEU A 59 -7.22 -22.01 -13.58
C LEU A 59 -7.91 -22.21 -14.93
N LEU A 60 -9.12 -21.68 -15.12
CA LEU A 60 -9.79 -21.64 -16.44
C LEU A 60 -8.90 -20.99 -17.51
N LYS A 61 -8.02 -20.06 -17.14
CA LYS A 61 -7.06 -19.41 -18.05
C LYS A 61 -6.11 -20.38 -18.76
N TYR A 62 -5.87 -21.56 -18.20
CA TYR A 62 -4.99 -22.58 -18.77
C TYR A 62 -5.73 -23.64 -19.59
N VAL A 63 -7.06 -23.58 -19.62
CA VAL A 63 -7.89 -24.50 -20.39
C VAL A 63 -7.92 -24.08 -21.86
N PRO A 64 -7.59 -24.96 -22.81
CA PRO A 64 -7.70 -24.67 -24.25
C PRO A 64 -9.11 -24.25 -24.63
N GLU A 65 -9.26 -23.30 -25.56
CA GLU A 65 -10.57 -22.75 -25.95
C GLU A 65 -11.59 -23.82 -26.34
N GLY A 66 -11.18 -24.82 -27.14
CA GLY A 66 -12.05 -25.91 -27.57
C GLY A 66 -12.54 -26.84 -26.44
N LEU A 67 -11.94 -26.75 -25.24
CA LEU A 67 -12.30 -27.54 -24.07
C LEU A 67 -13.05 -26.74 -22.99
N LYS A 68 -13.20 -25.42 -23.18
CA LYS A 68 -14.00 -24.58 -22.29
C LYS A 68 -15.48 -24.84 -22.55
N THR A 69 -16.10 -25.71 -21.78
CA THR A 69 -17.56 -25.90 -21.86
C THR A 69 -18.29 -24.85 -21.04
N LEU A 70 -19.57 -24.60 -21.35
CA LEU A 70 -20.41 -23.68 -20.56
C LEU A 70 -20.46 -24.08 -19.07
N GLU A 71 -20.57 -25.38 -18.77
CA GLU A 71 -20.61 -25.88 -17.40
C GLU A 71 -19.29 -25.67 -16.66
N LEU A 72 -18.16 -25.84 -17.35
CA LEU A 72 -16.84 -25.54 -16.80
C LEU A 72 -16.67 -24.05 -16.51
N CYS A 73 -17.16 -23.19 -17.42
CA CYS A 73 -17.15 -21.75 -17.25
C CYS A 73 -18.02 -21.29 -16.06
N LYS A 74 -19.23 -21.83 -15.95
CA LYS A 74 -20.12 -21.57 -14.79
C LYS A 74 -19.47 -21.98 -13.47
N LEU A 75 -18.86 -23.17 -13.44
CA LEU A 75 -18.16 -23.67 -12.25
C LEU A 75 -16.98 -22.75 -11.86
N ALA A 76 -16.22 -22.26 -12.84
CA ALA A 76 -15.10 -21.36 -12.60
C ALA A 76 -15.57 -20.01 -12.04
N VAL A 77 -16.58 -19.38 -12.68
CA VAL A 77 -17.15 -18.09 -12.26
C VAL A 77 -17.77 -18.16 -10.87
N LYS A 78 -18.45 -19.26 -10.55
CA LYS A 78 -19.03 -19.50 -9.22
C LYS A 78 -17.98 -19.55 -8.12
N GLN A 79 -16.78 -20.07 -8.41
CA GLN A 79 -15.68 -20.10 -7.44
C GLN A 79 -14.95 -18.76 -7.36
N TYR A 80 -14.80 -18.08 -8.49
CA TYR A 80 -14.11 -16.80 -8.58
C TYR A 80 -14.69 -15.95 -9.71
N GLY A 81 -15.39 -14.86 -9.39
CA GLY A 81 -16.05 -14.02 -10.38
C GLY A 81 -15.12 -13.46 -11.45
N GLY A 82 -13.84 -13.23 -11.13
CA GLY A 82 -12.84 -12.79 -12.11
C GLY A 82 -12.50 -13.84 -13.18
N ALA A 83 -12.91 -15.10 -13.02
CA ALA A 83 -12.76 -16.12 -14.06
C ALA A 83 -13.54 -15.79 -15.34
N LEU A 84 -14.50 -14.86 -15.27
CA LEU A 84 -15.24 -14.34 -16.43
C LEU A 84 -14.31 -13.79 -17.52
N GLU A 85 -13.11 -13.33 -17.17
CA GLU A 85 -12.07 -12.92 -18.14
C GLU A 85 -11.76 -14.01 -19.18
N TYR A 86 -11.74 -15.26 -18.74
CA TYR A 86 -11.31 -16.41 -19.55
C TYR A 86 -12.49 -17.21 -20.11
N VAL A 87 -13.72 -16.72 -19.93
CA VAL A 87 -14.91 -17.34 -20.52
C VAL A 87 -15.01 -16.91 -21.99
N PRO A 88 -15.21 -17.84 -22.94
CA PRO A 88 -15.47 -17.50 -24.34
C PRO A 88 -16.66 -16.55 -24.47
N GLU A 89 -16.59 -15.59 -25.40
CA GLU A 89 -17.63 -14.55 -25.55
C GLU A 89 -19.03 -15.13 -25.78
N ASP A 90 -19.13 -16.24 -26.51
CA ASP A 90 -20.41 -16.93 -26.77
C ASP A 90 -21.04 -17.53 -25.51
N TYR A 91 -20.26 -17.76 -24.45
CA TYR A 91 -20.73 -18.28 -23.17
C TYR A 91 -20.94 -17.22 -22.10
N LYS A 92 -20.58 -15.95 -22.37
CA LYS A 92 -20.88 -14.84 -21.47
C LYS A 92 -22.35 -14.47 -21.58
N THR A 93 -23.22 -15.22 -20.90
CA THR A 93 -24.64 -14.86 -20.78
C THR A 93 -24.83 -13.75 -19.74
N GLU A 94 -25.97 -13.07 -19.80
CA GLU A 94 -26.36 -12.06 -18.80
C GLU A 94 -26.30 -12.63 -17.38
N GLU A 95 -26.85 -13.83 -17.18
CA GLU A 95 -26.88 -14.50 -15.88
C GLU A 95 -25.47 -14.84 -15.37
N LEU A 96 -24.58 -15.33 -16.25
CA LEU A 96 -23.20 -15.62 -15.87
C LEU A 96 -22.43 -14.34 -15.51
N CYS A 97 -22.67 -13.25 -16.25
CA CYS A 97 -22.09 -11.94 -15.97
C CYS A 97 -22.56 -11.39 -14.61
N LYS A 98 -23.86 -11.56 -14.30
CA LYS A 98 -24.44 -11.17 -13.01
C LYS A 98 -23.81 -11.94 -11.86
N GLN A 99 -23.73 -13.27 -11.96
CA GLN A 99 -23.08 -14.11 -10.96
C GLN A 99 -21.61 -13.72 -10.74
N ALA A 100 -20.88 -13.44 -11.82
CA ALA A 100 -19.49 -12.99 -11.73
C ALA A 100 -19.34 -11.69 -10.93
N VAL A 101 -20.18 -10.70 -11.20
CA VAL A 101 -20.17 -9.40 -10.52
C VAL A 101 -20.58 -9.51 -9.05
N GLU A 102 -21.56 -10.37 -8.75
CA GLU A 102 -22.00 -10.62 -7.36
C GLU A 102 -20.90 -11.24 -6.50
N HIS A 103 -20.06 -12.10 -7.07
CA HIS A 103 -18.91 -12.68 -6.37
C HIS A 103 -17.66 -11.79 -6.38
N TYR A 104 -17.51 -10.93 -7.39
CA TYR A 104 -16.34 -10.06 -7.52
C TYR A 104 -16.70 -8.81 -8.34
N GLY A 105 -16.90 -7.67 -7.68
CA GLY A 105 -17.37 -6.44 -8.34
C GLY A 105 -16.50 -5.99 -9.53
N TYR A 106 -15.19 -6.20 -9.46
CA TYR A 106 -14.24 -5.95 -10.55
C TYR A 106 -14.48 -6.80 -11.82
N ALA A 107 -15.25 -7.90 -11.73
CA ALA A 107 -15.64 -8.70 -12.89
C ALA A 107 -16.43 -7.89 -13.93
N LEU A 108 -17.01 -6.74 -13.55
CA LEU A 108 -17.65 -5.80 -14.48
C LEU A 108 -16.73 -5.40 -15.64
N LYS A 109 -15.40 -5.43 -15.45
CA LYS A 109 -14.41 -5.25 -16.51
C LYS A 109 -14.62 -6.19 -17.69
N TYR A 110 -14.98 -7.45 -17.41
CA TYR A 110 -15.06 -8.55 -18.38
C TYR A 110 -16.46 -8.80 -18.92
N VAL A 111 -17.46 -8.07 -18.41
CA VAL A 111 -18.84 -8.13 -18.87
C VAL A 111 -18.97 -7.46 -20.25
N PRO A 112 -19.55 -8.14 -21.26
CA PRO A 112 -19.83 -7.55 -22.56
C PRO A 112 -20.68 -6.29 -22.43
N LYS A 113 -20.39 -5.25 -23.24
CA LYS A 113 -21.09 -3.95 -23.18
C LYS A 113 -22.61 -4.07 -23.22
N LYS A 114 -23.14 -5.04 -23.98
CA LYS A 114 -24.58 -5.30 -24.12
C LYS A 114 -25.28 -5.73 -22.83
N PHE A 115 -24.54 -6.31 -21.88
CA PHE A 115 -25.07 -6.77 -20.59
C PHE A 115 -24.76 -5.82 -19.43
N LYS A 116 -24.05 -4.71 -19.68
CA LYS A 116 -23.86 -3.68 -18.66
C LYS A 116 -25.15 -2.87 -18.52
N THR A 117 -25.91 -3.18 -17.48
CA THR A 117 -27.08 -2.41 -17.05
C THR A 117 -26.70 -1.51 -15.86
N VAL A 118 -27.56 -0.54 -15.53
CA VAL A 118 -27.37 0.32 -14.34
C VAL A 118 -27.33 -0.56 -13.07
N GLU A 119 -28.30 -1.46 -12.92
CA GLU A 119 -28.38 -2.38 -11.77
C GLU A 119 -27.13 -3.25 -11.60
N LEU A 120 -26.56 -3.75 -12.71
CA LEU A 120 -25.33 -4.55 -12.66
C LEU A 120 -24.13 -3.69 -12.25
N CYS A 121 -24.07 -2.44 -12.71
CA CYS A 121 -23.02 -1.49 -12.31
C CYS A 121 -23.11 -1.15 -10.82
N GLU A 122 -24.32 -0.92 -10.30
CA GLU A 122 -24.54 -0.68 -8.86
C GLU A 122 -24.13 -1.88 -8.01
N LYS A 123 -24.49 -3.10 -8.42
CA LYS A 123 -24.03 -4.34 -7.77
C LYS A 123 -22.50 -4.43 -7.76
N ALA A 124 -21.85 -4.09 -8.86
CA ALA A 124 -20.39 -4.09 -8.96
C ALA A 124 -19.74 -3.13 -7.96
N LEU A 125 -20.27 -1.91 -7.86
CA LEU A 125 -19.75 -0.87 -6.97
C LEU A 125 -19.95 -1.20 -5.49
N LYS A 126 -21.07 -1.84 -5.14
CA LYS A 126 -21.31 -2.34 -3.78
C LYS A 126 -20.28 -3.39 -3.37
N GLY A 127 -19.86 -4.25 -4.30
CA GLY A 127 -18.81 -5.25 -4.06
C GLY A 127 -17.39 -4.67 -4.11
N ASN A 128 -17.16 -3.66 -4.97
CA ASN A 128 -15.91 -2.95 -5.05
C ASN A 128 -16.08 -1.57 -5.71
N GLY A 129 -15.92 -0.49 -4.94
CA GLY A 129 -16.09 0.88 -5.44
C GLY A 129 -15.18 1.23 -6.62
N SER A 130 -13.99 0.63 -6.72
CA SER A 130 -13.08 0.86 -7.84
C SER A 130 -13.58 0.25 -9.17
N ALA A 131 -14.67 -0.53 -9.16
CA ALA A 131 -15.33 -0.97 -10.38
C ALA A 131 -15.91 0.18 -11.23
N LEU A 132 -15.96 1.41 -10.69
CA LEU A 132 -16.42 2.62 -11.38
C LEU A 132 -15.70 2.83 -12.71
N GLY A 133 -14.40 2.50 -12.79
CA GLY A 133 -13.62 2.59 -14.03
C GLY A 133 -14.14 1.71 -15.18
N PHE A 134 -15.00 0.72 -14.91
CA PHE A 134 -15.59 -0.16 -15.91
C PHE A 134 -17.07 0.13 -16.20
N VAL A 135 -17.64 1.13 -15.52
CA VAL A 135 -19.02 1.58 -15.75
C VAL A 135 -19.06 2.39 -17.06
N PRO A 136 -19.99 2.08 -17.99
CA PRO A 136 -20.20 2.92 -19.17
C PRO A 136 -20.48 4.37 -18.79
N LYS A 137 -19.78 5.33 -19.40
CA LYS A 137 -19.90 6.77 -19.09
C LYS A 137 -21.35 7.27 -19.00
N LYS A 138 -22.22 6.78 -19.88
CA LYS A 138 -23.67 7.12 -19.91
C LYS A 138 -24.46 6.75 -18.66
N PHE A 139 -23.92 5.89 -17.80
CA PHE A 139 -24.55 5.46 -16.54
C PHE A 139 -23.90 6.10 -15.31
N ILE A 140 -22.78 6.83 -15.48
CA ILE A 140 -22.11 7.48 -14.36
C ILE A 140 -22.94 8.69 -13.93
N THR A 141 -23.27 8.73 -12.65
CA THR A 141 -23.98 9.84 -12.00
C THR A 141 -23.20 10.28 -10.77
N ALA A 142 -23.49 11.47 -10.25
CA ALA A 142 -22.89 11.95 -9.01
C ALA A 142 -23.13 10.99 -7.82
N GLU A 143 -24.34 10.44 -7.71
CA GLU A 143 -24.70 9.47 -6.68
C GLU A 143 -23.88 8.18 -6.80
N LEU A 144 -23.72 7.68 -8.03
CA LEU A 144 -22.91 6.48 -8.29
C LEU A 144 -21.43 6.70 -7.94
N CYS A 145 -20.90 7.89 -8.24
CA CYS A 145 -19.54 8.29 -7.86
C CYS A 145 -19.37 8.35 -6.34
N LYS A 146 -20.36 8.89 -5.62
CA LYS A 146 -20.35 8.95 -4.16
C LYS A 146 -20.33 7.54 -3.56
N GLN A 147 -21.25 6.67 -3.99
CA GLN A 147 -21.30 5.27 -3.55
C GLN A 147 -19.98 4.53 -3.84
N ALA A 148 -19.37 4.77 -5.00
CA ALA A 148 -18.08 4.19 -5.36
C ALA A 148 -16.96 4.62 -4.40
N VAL A 149 -16.86 5.91 -4.09
CA VAL A 149 -15.85 6.45 -3.18
C VAL A 149 -16.08 6.00 -1.74
N GLU A 150 -17.34 5.90 -1.30
CA GLU A 150 -17.70 5.36 0.03
C GLU A 150 -17.34 3.88 0.17
N GLY A 151 -17.49 3.09 -0.91
CA GLY A 151 -17.07 1.70 -0.96
C GLY A 151 -15.55 1.51 -1.09
N SER A 152 -14.85 2.46 -1.71
CA SER A 152 -13.40 2.44 -1.90
C SER A 152 -12.87 3.84 -2.20
N SER A 153 -12.06 4.44 -1.32
CA SER A 153 -11.49 5.79 -1.56
C SER A 153 -10.70 5.86 -2.88
N TYR A 154 -10.08 4.76 -3.30
CA TYR A 154 -9.37 4.63 -4.58
C TYR A 154 -10.28 4.79 -5.81
N ALA A 155 -11.60 4.70 -5.65
CA ALA A 155 -12.54 4.95 -6.73
C ALA A 155 -12.49 6.39 -7.24
N LEU A 156 -11.98 7.33 -6.42
CA LEU A 156 -11.84 8.74 -6.78
C LEU A 156 -11.08 8.92 -8.11
N GLN A 157 -10.08 8.08 -8.39
CA GLN A 157 -9.30 8.14 -9.64
C GLN A 157 -10.14 7.89 -10.92
N TYR A 158 -11.32 7.27 -10.78
CA TYR A 158 -12.22 6.93 -11.88
C TYR A 158 -13.43 7.87 -11.98
N VAL A 159 -13.57 8.81 -11.05
CA VAL A 159 -14.67 9.78 -11.04
C VAL A 159 -14.46 10.80 -12.18
N PRO A 160 -15.42 10.99 -13.10
CA PRO A 160 -15.33 12.04 -14.10
C PRO A 160 -15.21 13.43 -13.46
N GLU A 161 -14.41 14.32 -14.06
CA GLU A 161 -14.09 15.63 -13.48
C GLU A 161 -15.33 16.47 -13.13
N GLU A 162 -16.40 16.34 -13.92
CA GLU A 162 -17.70 17.01 -13.72
C GLU A 162 -18.43 16.59 -12.43
N PHE A 163 -18.11 15.42 -11.87
CA PHE A 163 -18.70 14.89 -10.63
C PHE A 163 -17.77 14.99 -9.43
N ILE A 164 -16.53 15.48 -9.61
CA ILE A 164 -15.61 15.69 -8.49
C ILE A 164 -16.01 16.96 -7.75
N THR A 165 -16.23 16.85 -6.44
CA THR A 165 -16.56 17.96 -5.54
C THR A 165 -15.58 18.01 -4.37
N SER A 166 -15.50 19.16 -3.68
CA SER A 166 -14.70 19.29 -2.46
C SER A 166 -15.12 18.28 -1.41
N GLU A 167 -16.44 18.09 -1.21
CA GLU A 167 -16.99 17.15 -0.24
C GLU A 167 -16.59 15.70 -0.56
N LEU A 168 -16.63 15.31 -1.84
CA LEU A 168 -16.22 13.98 -2.27
C LEU A 168 -14.71 13.75 -2.02
N CYS A 169 -13.88 14.76 -2.31
CA CYS A 169 -12.44 14.70 -2.06
C CYS A 169 -12.13 14.63 -0.56
N GLU A 170 -12.78 15.46 0.26
CA GLU A 170 -12.63 15.45 1.72
C GLU A 170 -13.03 14.09 2.31
N SER A 171 -14.15 13.53 1.86
CA SER A 171 -14.61 12.19 2.30
C SER A 171 -13.63 11.08 1.90
N ALA A 172 -13.12 11.11 0.67
CA ALA A 172 -12.17 10.11 0.18
C ALA A 172 -10.85 10.15 0.96
N VAL A 173 -10.28 11.35 1.12
CA VAL A 173 -8.99 11.59 1.79
C VAL A 173 -9.07 11.27 3.28
N LYS A 174 -10.17 11.64 3.94
CA LYS A 174 -10.38 11.31 5.37
C LYS A 174 -10.29 9.81 5.65
N ARG A 175 -10.73 8.97 4.70
CA ARG A 175 -10.68 7.51 4.83
C ARG A 175 -9.34 6.91 4.43
N ASN A 176 -8.60 7.58 3.56
CA ASN A 176 -7.30 7.15 3.08
C ASN A 176 -6.54 8.34 2.47
N SER A 177 -5.52 8.83 3.17
CA SER A 177 -4.71 9.98 2.75
C SER A 177 -4.00 9.77 1.41
N GLU A 178 -3.66 8.52 1.05
CA GLU A 178 -2.98 8.15 -0.20
C GLU A 178 -3.74 8.55 -1.46
N VAL A 179 -5.06 8.78 -1.35
CA VAL A 179 -5.89 9.16 -2.49
C VAL A 179 -5.78 10.64 -2.85
N LEU A 180 -5.07 11.45 -2.04
CA LEU A 180 -4.81 12.87 -2.35
C LEU A 180 -4.19 13.04 -3.75
N LYS A 181 -3.35 12.09 -4.20
CA LYS A 181 -2.76 12.10 -5.55
C LYS A 181 -3.78 12.04 -6.70
N TYR A 182 -5.02 11.64 -6.42
CA TYR A 182 -6.12 11.61 -7.40
C TYR A 182 -7.04 12.83 -7.28
N VAL A 183 -6.85 13.69 -6.28
CA VAL A 183 -7.64 14.92 -6.11
C VAL A 183 -7.17 15.94 -7.15
N PRO A 184 -8.06 16.47 -8.00
CA PRO A 184 -7.71 17.54 -8.93
C PRO A 184 -7.18 18.76 -8.17
N GLU A 185 -6.14 19.39 -8.71
CA GLU A 185 -5.45 20.51 -8.06
C GLU A 185 -6.38 21.62 -7.56
N LYS A 186 -7.43 21.93 -8.33
CA LYS A 186 -8.44 22.95 -7.98
C LYS A 186 -9.19 22.67 -6.67
N PHE A 187 -9.18 21.43 -6.20
CA PHE A 187 -9.79 20.99 -4.94
C PHE A 187 -8.78 20.72 -3.83
N VAL A 188 -7.46 20.78 -4.12
CA VAL A 188 -6.45 20.65 -3.09
C VAL A 188 -6.35 21.97 -2.32
N THR A 189 -6.82 21.95 -1.07
CA THR A 189 -6.81 23.11 -0.18
C THR A 189 -5.89 22.86 1.03
N VAL A 190 -5.50 23.94 1.72
CA VAL A 190 -4.75 23.83 2.98
C VAL A 190 -5.53 23.01 4.01
N LYS A 191 -6.86 23.18 4.07
CA LYS A 191 -7.73 22.39 4.96
C LYS A 191 -7.66 20.89 4.65
N LEU A 192 -7.71 20.52 3.37
CA LEU A 192 -7.58 19.12 2.94
C LEU A 192 -6.19 18.55 3.29
N CYS A 193 -5.13 19.35 3.11
CA CYS A 193 -3.77 18.97 3.50
C CYS A 193 -3.62 18.81 5.01
N GLU A 194 -4.27 19.66 5.81
CA GLU A 194 -4.31 19.53 7.27
C GLU A 194 -5.05 18.25 7.69
N GLN A 195 -6.13 17.88 7.01
CA GLN A 195 -6.85 16.62 7.25
C GLN A 195 -6.00 15.38 6.95
N VAL A 196 -5.14 15.43 5.92
CA VAL A 196 -4.21 14.34 5.63
C VAL A 196 -3.32 14.04 6.82
N ILE A 197 -2.79 15.09 7.47
CA ILE A 197 -1.95 14.96 8.66
C ILE A 197 -2.77 14.37 9.83
N GLU A 198 -4.00 14.84 10.02
CA GLU A 198 -4.89 14.37 11.11
C GLU A 198 -5.39 12.92 10.92
N SER A 199 -5.47 12.42 9.69
CA SER A 199 -6.03 11.10 9.40
C SER A 199 -5.05 9.93 9.48
N ILE A 200 -3.76 10.21 9.63
CA ILE A 200 -2.72 9.18 9.67
C ILE A 200 -2.55 8.73 11.12
N ASP A 201 -3.26 7.68 11.49
CA ASP A 201 -3.12 7.01 12.79
C ASP A 201 -2.06 5.92 12.69
N GLU A 202 -0.77 6.27 12.87
CA GLU A 202 0.34 5.38 13.28
C GLU A 202 1.65 6.19 13.30
N GLU A 203 2.47 6.01 14.36
CA GLU A 203 3.68 6.83 14.59
C GLU A 203 4.71 6.77 13.44
N ASP A 204 4.68 5.71 12.63
CA ASP A 204 5.59 5.50 11.50
C ASP A 204 5.11 6.18 10.21
N ASP A 205 3.79 6.21 9.94
CA ASP A 205 3.24 6.75 8.68
C ASP A 205 3.05 8.28 8.69
N ILE A 206 2.90 8.92 9.87
CA ILE A 206 2.74 10.40 9.95
C ILE A 206 3.97 11.11 9.40
N SER A 207 5.16 10.51 9.57
CA SER A 207 6.40 11.11 9.11
C SER A 207 6.34 11.44 7.62
N SER A 208 5.80 10.53 6.81
CA SER A 208 5.69 10.64 5.35
C SER A 208 4.47 11.44 4.87
N ALA A 209 3.64 12.00 5.76
CA ALA A 209 2.45 12.76 5.39
C ALA A 209 2.77 13.93 4.44
N LEU A 210 3.89 14.61 4.66
CA LEU A 210 4.35 15.73 3.83
C LEU A 210 4.88 15.27 2.46
N GLU A 211 5.22 13.99 2.29
CA GLU A 211 5.63 13.41 1.00
C GLU A 211 4.44 13.29 0.04
N ILE A 212 3.27 12.93 0.57
CA ILE A 212 2.02 12.76 -0.19
C ILE A 212 1.51 14.11 -0.71
N ILE A 213 1.77 15.19 0.03
CA ILE A 213 1.25 16.53 -0.26
C ILE A 213 2.10 17.21 -1.34
N PRO A 214 1.51 17.70 -2.44
CA PRO A 214 2.28 18.38 -3.47
C PRO A 214 3.02 19.60 -2.92
N GLU A 215 4.30 19.75 -3.26
CA GLU A 215 5.21 20.72 -2.65
C GLU A 215 4.69 22.17 -2.62
N LYS A 216 3.91 22.58 -3.64
CA LYS A 216 3.30 23.91 -3.74
C LYS A 216 2.30 24.22 -2.61
N PHE A 217 1.70 23.19 -2.01
CA PHE A 217 0.75 23.33 -0.91
C PHE A 217 1.42 23.18 0.46
N ILE A 218 2.71 22.82 0.49
CA ILE A 218 3.47 22.73 1.73
C ILE A 218 3.79 24.15 2.22
N THR A 219 3.12 24.54 3.31
CA THR A 219 3.30 25.84 3.97
C THR A 219 4.02 25.69 5.30
N ALA A 220 4.55 26.80 5.85
CA ALA A 220 5.16 26.79 7.18
C ALA A 220 4.16 26.36 8.28
N LYS A 221 2.89 26.76 8.17
CA LYS A 221 1.83 26.36 9.10
C LYS A 221 1.60 24.85 9.07
N LEU A 222 1.54 24.28 7.86
CA LEU A 222 1.35 22.85 7.65
C LEU A 222 2.55 22.05 8.17
N CYS A 223 3.77 22.49 7.90
CA CYS A 223 4.99 21.87 8.42
C CYS A 223 5.03 21.88 9.94
N LYS A 224 4.65 23.01 10.56
CA LYS A 224 4.55 23.13 12.01
C LYS A 224 3.57 22.11 12.58
N LYS A 225 2.39 21.99 11.99
CA LYS A 225 1.39 21.00 12.41
C LYS A 225 1.92 19.57 12.29
N ALA A 226 2.47 19.20 11.14
CA ALA A 226 3.03 17.85 10.91
C ALA A 226 4.13 17.51 11.95
N VAL A 227 5.00 18.47 12.25
CA VAL A 227 6.08 18.32 13.23
C VAL A 227 5.56 18.25 14.67
N GLU A 228 4.48 18.95 14.99
CA GLU A 228 3.83 18.89 16.31
C GLU A 228 3.16 17.53 16.55
N GLU A 229 2.55 16.93 15.51
CA GLU A 229 2.02 15.56 15.58
C GLU A 229 3.13 14.50 15.61
N CYS A 230 4.20 14.68 14.81
CA CYS A 230 5.34 13.77 14.78
C CYS A 230 6.63 14.49 14.39
N GLY A 231 7.59 14.59 15.32
CA GLY A 231 8.89 15.22 15.09
C GLY A 231 9.66 14.71 13.86
N TYR A 232 9.48 13.44 13.47
CA TYR A 232 10.10 12.86 12.28
C TYR A 232 9.61 13.44 10.95
N ALA A 233 8.45 14.10 10.93
CA ALA A 233 7.97 14.84 9.75
C ALA A 233 9.00 15.89 9.29
N LEU A 234 9.90 16.35 10.17
CA LEU A 234 11.01 17.24 9.81
C LEU A 234 11.85 16.69 8.65
N MET A 235 11.99 15.37 8.51
CA MET A 235 12.70 14.74 7.39
C MET A 235 12.18 15.27 6.03
N TYR A 236 10.86 15.33 5.88
CA TYR A 236 10.14 15.66 4.64
C TYR A 236 9.85 17.16 4.48
N VAL A 237 10.14 17.98 5.50
CA VAL A 237 10.00 19.44 5.38
C VAL A 237 10.99 19.99 4.34
N PRO A 238 10.52 20.78 3.34
CA PRO A 238 11.39 21.42 2.37
C PRO A 238 12.46 22.28 3.03
N GLY A 239 13.71 22.24 2.52
CA GLY A 239 14.84 22.93 3.13
C GLY A 239 14.65 24.44 3.35
N ARG A 240 13.86 25.10 2.49
CA ARG A 240 13.50 26.53 2.61
C ARG A 240 12.60 26.84 3.81
N LEU A 241 11.86 25.84 4.31
CA LEU A 241 10.92 25.97 5.44
C LEU A 241 11.49 25.45 6.76
N LYS A 242 12.67 24.82 6.74
CA LYS A 242 13.39 24.41 7.95
C LYS A 242 13.97 25.64 8.65
N THR A 243 13.31 26.07 9.71
CA THR A 243 13.78 27.13 10.62
C THR A 243 14.33 26.53 11.91
N ALA A 244 15.11 27.30 12.67
CA ALA A 244 15.62 26.86 13.98
C ALA A 244 14.46 26.52 14.93
N GLU A 245 13.41 27.36 14.98
CA GLU A 245 12.22 27.12 15.80
C GLU A 245 11.51 25.82 15.42
N LEU A 246 11.32 25.56 14.12
CA LEU A 246 10.68 24.32 13.67
C LEU A 246 11.51 23.08 14.01
N CYS A 247 12.85 23.18 13.87
CA CYS A 247 13.76 22.09 14.24
C CYS A 247 13.72 21.81 15.74
N GLU A 248 13.63 22.85 16.56
CA GLU A 248 13.49 22.70 18.01
C GLU A 248 12.16 22.03 18.37
N ARG A 249 11.04 22.45 17.77
CA ARG A 249 9.73 21.78 17.96
C ARG A 249 9.79 20.30 17.59
N ALA A 250 10.46 19.96 16.49
CA ALA A 250 10.63 18.57 16.06
C ALA A 250 11.39 17.75 17.10
N VAL A 251 12.48 18.29 17.63
CA VAL A 251 13.29 17.64 18.67
C VAL A 251 12.52 17.50 19.98
N LEU A 252 11.71 18.49 20.35
CA LEU A 252 10.86 18.42 21.54
C LEU A 252 9.70 17.43 21.40
N SER A 253 9.23 17.19 20.17
CA SER A 253 8.20 16.18 19.86
C SER A 253 8.80 14.77 19.83
N ARG A 254 9.96 14.59 19.18
CA ARG A 254 10.74 13.35 19.13
C ARG A 254 12.24 13.67 19.07
N GLY A 255 13.00 13.30 20.08
CA GLY A 255 14.40 13.66 20.29
C GLY A 255 15.31 13.15 19.17
N LEU A 256 15.00 11.99 18.61
CA LEU A 256 15.68 11.42 17.44
C LEU A 256 15.47 12.23 16.15
N ALA A 257 14.53 13.19 16.13
CA ALA A 257 14.42 14.14 15.02
C ALA A 257 15.67 15.02 14.87
N LEU A 258 16.56 15.05 15.88
CA LEU A 258 17.87 15.71 15.82
C LEU A 258 18.67 15.28 14.58
N GLY A 259 18.59 14.00 14.18
CA GLY A 259 19.25 13.48 12.97
C GLY A 259 18.81 14.17 11.66
N PHE A 260 17.61 14.77 11.64
CA PHE A 260 17.06 15.48 10.47
C PHE A 260 17.29 16.99 10.50
N VAL A 261 17.87 17.52 11.58
CA VAL A 261 18.14 18.96 11.73
C VAL A 261 19.32 19.38 10.85
N PRO A 262 19.17 20.43 10.01
CA PRO A 262 20.30 20.98 9.27
C PRO A 262 21.44 21.39 10.20
N LYS A 263 22.68 21.00 9.87
CA LYS A 263 23.89 21.23 10.71
C LYS A 263 24.04 22.67 11.23
N LYS A 264 23.59 23.67 10.45
CA LYS A 264 23.62 25.10 10.81
C LYS A 264 22.75 25.46 12.03
N PHE A 265 21.76 24.64 12.36
CA PHE A 265 20.86 24.85 13.50
C PHE A 265 21.19 23.97 14.71
N ILE A 266 22.21 23.09 14.62
CA ILE A 266 22.59 22.22 15.73
C ILE A 266 23.45 22.98 16.75
N THR A 267 22.86 23.27 17.90
CA THR A 267 23.49 23.90 19.06
C THR A 267 23.64 22.91 20.21
N ALA A 268 24.47 23.25 21.21
CA ALA A 268 24.60 22.44 22.42
C ALA A 268 23.26 22.33 23.18
N GLU A 269 22.53 23.44 23.28
CA GLU A 269 21.20 23.50 23.91
C GLU A 269 20.18 22.58 23.21
N LEU A 270 20.17 22.57 21.86
CA LEU A 270 19.27 21.69 21.10
C LEU A 270 19.64 20.21 21.30
N CYS A 271 20.93 19.89 21.38
CA CYS A 271 21.39 18.52 21.67
C CYS A 271 20.95 18.08 23.08
N GLU A 272 21.00 18.97 24.06
CA GLU A 272 20.52 18.71 25.41
C GLU A 272 19.01 18.45 25.44
N LYS A 273 18.22 19.27 24.73
CA LYS A 273 16.77 19.05 24.58
C LYS A 273 16.46 17.69 23.94
N ALA A 274 17.21 17.30 22.91
CA ALA A 274 17.05 16.00 22.25
C ALA A 274 17.31 14.82 23.20
N VAL A 275 18.42 14.87 23.94
CA VAL A 275 18.79 13.81 24.90
C VAL A 275 17.80 13.74 26.06
N LYS A 276 17.31 14.89 26.56
CA LYS A 276 16.30 14.94 27.62
C LYS A 276 14.98 14.32 27.21
N GLU A 277 14.60 14.44 25.95
CA GLU A 277 13.40 13.79 25.42
C GLU A 277 13.63 12.29 25.21
N ASN A 278 14.77 11.92 24.60
CA ASN A 278 15.14 10.53 24.35
C ASN A 278 16.66 10.33 24.49
N GLY A 279 17.08 9.56 25.50
CA GLY A 279 18.50 9.29 25.78
C GLY A 279 19.26 8.73 24.58
N TYR A 280 18.61 7.94 23.73
CA TYR A 280 19.19 7.38 22.51
C TYR A 280 19.58 8.44 21.48
N ALA A 281 18.98 9.65 21.53
CA ALA A 281 19.32 10.76 20.64
C ALA A 281 20.78 11.20 20.74
N LEU A 282 21.52 10.75 21.77
CA LEU A 282 22.97 10.88 21.83
C LEU A 282 23.68 10.32 20.58
N CYS A 283 23.07 9.37 19.85
CA CYS A 283 23.61 8.85 18.60
C CYS A 283 23.86 9.96 17.55
N ASP A 284 22.94 10.93 17.45
CA ASP A 284 22.96 12.02 16.48
C ASP A 284 23.67 13.29 16.98
N VAL A 285 23.99 13.36 18.27
CA VAL A 285 24.71 14.50 18.85
C VAL A 285 26.14 14.59 18.27
N PRO A 286 26.55 15.73 17.68
CA PRO A 286 27.92 15.92 17.21
C PRO A 286 28.96 15.75 18.34
N LYS A 287 30.10 15.11 18.04
CA LYS A 287 31.16 14.82 19.03
C LYS A 287 31.59 16.03 19.88
N LYS A 288 31.57 17.24 19.30
CA LYS A 288 31.92 18.49 20.00
C LYS A 288 30.97 18.89 21.12
N TYR A 289 29.73 18.39 21.11
CA TYR A 289 28.71 18.67 22.11
C TYR A 289 28.47 17.51 23.09
N LYS A 290 29.14 16.36 22.91
CA LYS A 290 29.10 15.23 23.84
C LYS A 290 29.97 15.52 25.07
N THR A 291 29.43 16.31 25.99
CA THR A 291 30.04 16.56 27.31
C THR A 291 29.86 15.34 28.22
N LEU A 292 30.63 15.29 29.31
CA LEU A 292 30.50 14.23 30.31
C LEU A 292 29.07 14.19 30.88
N GLU A 293 28.57 15.34 31.34
CA GLU A 293 27.21 15.48 31.88
C GLU A 293 26.12 15.05 30.89
N LEU A 294 26.22 15.46 29.63
CA LEU A 294 25.22 15.09 28.62
C LEU A 294 25.27 13.59 28.31
N CYS A 295 26.46 12.99 28.30
CA CYS A 295 26.62 11.55 28.10
C CYS A 295 26.08 10.75 29.30
N LYS A 296 26.29 11.24 30.52
CA LYS A 296 25.73 10.65 31.74
C LYS A 296 24.20 10.66 31.67
N LEU A 297 23.61 11.84 31.46
CA LEU A 297 22.16 12.01 31.33
C LEU A 297 21.55 11.09 30.25
N ALA A 298 22.21 10.97 29.09
CA ALA A 298 21.74 10.09 28.03
C ALA A 298 21.68 8.61 28.46
N VAL A 299 22.69 8.14 29.20
CA VAL A 299 22.75 6.75 29.68
C VAL A 299 21.76 6.51 30.81
N GLU A 300 21.52 7.50 31.68
CA GLU A 300 20.48 7.42 32.72
C GLU A 300 19.08 7.26 32.11
N LEU A 301 18.82 7.95 31.00
CA LEU A 301 17.53 7.88 30.31
C LEU A 301 17.39 6.63 29.44
N ASP A 302 18.49 6.15 28.87
CA ASP A 302 18.55 4.92 28.07
C ASP A 302 19.95 4.29 28.14
N ASP A 303 20.06 3.14 28.83
CA ASP A 303 21.33 2.40 28.97
C ASP A 303 22.00 2.09 27.61
N CYS A 304 21.20 1.92 26.54
CA CYS A 304 21.71 1.67 25.20
C CYS A 304 22.48 2.87 24.65
N ALA A 305 22.29 4.08 25.17
CA ALA A 305 23.03 5.28 24.78
C ALA A 305 24.53 5.17 25.08
N LEU A 306 24.94 4.28 26.00
CA LEU A 306 26.34 4.06 26.37
C LEU A 306 27.22 3.68 25.17
N GLN A 307 26.63 3.04 24.15
CA GLN A 307 27.34 2.69 22.92
C GLN A 307 27.84 3.94 22.18
N PHE A 308 27.10 5.06 22.26
CA PHE A 308 27.38 6.32 21.57
C PHE A 308 28.23 7.31 22.37
N VAL A 309 28.53 7.01 23.64
CA VAL A 309 29.44 7.80 24.48
C VAL A 309 30.87 7.74 23.91
N PRO A 310 31.60 8.86 23.79
CA PRO A 310 33.00 8.84 23.36
C PRO A 310 33.87 7.96 24.26
N ALA A 311 34.77 7.15 23.68
CA ALA A 311 35.60 6.20 24.43
C ALA A 311 36.35 6.83 25.63
N LYS A 312 36.82 8.07 25.47
CA LYS A 312 37.52 8.83 26.53
C LYS A 312 36.65 9.16 27.74
N LEU A 313 35.31 9.19 27.60
CA LEU A 313 34.37 9.53 28.67
C LEU A 313 33.69 8.28 29.27
N LYS A 314 33.74 7.12 28.59
CA LYS A 314 32.95 5.93 28.99
C LYS A 314 33.23 5.44 30.40
N ALA A 315 34.50 5.41 30.81
CA ALA A 315 34.88 4.95 32.15
C ALA A 315 34.37 5.91 33.24
N GLU A 316 34.45 7.21 32.97
CA GLU A 316 34.01 8.26 33.89
C GLU A 316 32.48 8.30 34.02
N VAL A 317 31.75 8.17 32.92
CA VAL A 317 30.28 8.05 32.93
C VAL A 317 29.83 6.85 33.78
N ARG A 318 30.46 5.67 33.61
CA ARG A 318 30.11 4.49 34.43
C ARG A 318 30.33 4.73 35.92
N LYS A 319 31.47 5.31 36.28
CA LYS A 319 31.81 5.63 37.68
C LYS A 319 30.77 6.57 38.31
N MET A 320 30.37 7.61 37.58
CA MET A 320 29.36 8.57 38.08
C MET A 320 27.96 7.95 38.24
N LEU A 321 27.62 6.94 37.45
CA LEU A 321 26.35 6.21 37.58
C LEU A 321 26.37 5.21 38.75
N GLU A 322 27.54 4.62 39.05
CA GLU A 322 27.71 3.72 40.20
C GLU A 322 27.66 4.52 41.51
N GLU A 323 28.29 5.69 41.58
CA GLU A 323 28.37 6.54 42.79
C GLU A 323 27.04 7.20 43.21
N GLU A 324 26.03 7.25 42.34
CA GLU A 324 24.69 7.77 42.66
C GLU A 324 23.69 6.67 43.06
N ASN A 325 24.03 5.40 42.82
CA ASN A 325 23.18 4.24 43.15
C ASN A 325 23.55 3.57 44.48
N ASP A 326 24.63 4.02 45.14
CA ASP A 326 25.10 3.62 46.48
C ASP A 326 24.63 4.60 47.57
#